data_AF-A0AA86SQF8-F1
#
_entry.id   AF-A0AA86SQF8-F1
#
_cell.length_a   1.000
_cell.length_b   1.000
_cell.length_c   1.000
_cell.angle_alpha   90.00
_cell.angle_beta   90.00
_cell.angle_gamma   90.00
#
_symmetry.space_group_name_H-M   'P 1'
#
loop_
_entity.id
_entity.type
_entity.pdbx_description
1 polymer ?
#
loop_
_entity_poly.entity_id
_entity_poly.type
_entity_poly.pdbx_seq_one_letter_code
_entity_poly.pdbx_strand_id
1 'polypeptide(L)'
;VVEVEVNGVKQKSGVHIKKCRYLENSGCVGMCVNMCKIPTQDFFTNEFGLPLTMNPNFEDMSCDMVYGQAPPTFEEDPVSKQPCYADICSLAKSSSTVCPKLQA
;
A
#
# COMPACT_ATOMS: atom_id res chain seq x y z
N VAL A 1 14.94 -3.84 -8.19
CA VAL A 1 15.37 -4.01 -6.79
C VAL A 1 16.11 -2.75 -6.37
N VAL A 2 15.84 -2.24 -5.17
CA VAL A 2 16.41 -1.01 -4.59
C VAL A 2 16.97 -1.31 -3.20
N GLU A 3 17.87 -0.46 -2.72
CA GLU A 3 18.39 -0.53 -1.36
C GLU A 3 17.37 0.05 -0.37
N VAL A 4 17.18 -0.63 0.76
CA VAL A 4 16.28 -0.25 1.85
C VAL A 4 16.99 -0.48 3.18
N GLU A 5 16.57 0.22 4.22
CA GLU A 5 17.04 0.01 5.59
C GLU A 5 15.92 -0.62 6.42
N VAL A 6 16.20 -1.76 7.05
CA VAL A 6 15.26 -2.45 7.94
C VAL A 6 15.98 -2.78 9.23
N ASN A 7 15.45 -2.30 10.37
CA ASN A 7 16.04 -2.48 11.70
C ASN A 7 17.53 -2.05 11.77
N GLY A 8 17.89 -0.96 11.09
CA GLY A 8 19.27 -0.44 11.05
C GLY A 8 20.21 -1.21 10.11
N VAL A 9 19.72 -2.18 9.35
CA VAL A 9 20.51 -2.95 8.38
C VAL A 9 20.13 -2.53 6.97
N LYS A 10 21.11 -2.10 6.19
CA LYS A 10 20.96 -1.82 4.76
C LYS A 10 20.98 -3.12 3.96
N GLN A 11 19.99 -3.30 3.10
CA GLN A 11 19.84 -4.50 2.28
C GLN A 11 19.20 -4.19 0.92
N LYS A 12 19.49 -5.02 -0.09
CA LYS A 12 18.89 -4.92 -1.44
C LYS A 12 17.63 -5.78 -1.53
N SER A 13 16.69 -5.53 -0.63
CA SER A 13 15.42 -6.26 -0.55
C SER A 13 14.21 -5.38 -0.91
N GLY A 14 14.42 -4.16 -1.40
CA GLY A 14 13.33 -3.30 -1.87
C GLY A 14 12.98 -3.57 -3.34
N VAL A 15 11.72 -3.41 -3.71
CA VAL A 15 11.27 -3.37 -5.11
C VAL A 15 10.42 -2.12 -5.31
N HIS A 16 10.88 -1.23 -6.19
CA HIS A 16 10.12 -0.07 -6.62
C HIS A 16 9.35 -0.39 -7.90
N ILE A 17 8.01 -0.42 -7.80
CA ILE A 17 7.10 -0.59 -8.93
C ILE A 17 6.78 0.80 -9.48
N LYS A 18 7.36 1.15 -10.63
CA LYS A 18 7.15 2.46 -11.27
C LYS A 18 5.71 2.74 -11.70
N LYS A 19 4.95 1.69 -12.00
CA LYS A 19 3.59 1.74 -12.52
C LYS A 19 2.76 0.63 -11.87
N CYS A 20 2.02 0.98 -10.83
CA CYS A 20 1.25 0.00 -10.06
C CYS A 20 -0.07 -0.28 -10.77
N ARG A 21 -0.26 -1.53 -11.24
CA ARG A 21 -1.49 -1.97 -11.93
C ARG A 21 -2.76 -1.64 -11.16
N TYR A 22 -2.75 -1.82 -9.84
CA TYR A 22 -3.95 -1.58 -9.03
C TYR A 22 -4.23 -0.09 -8.86
N LEU A 23 -3.20 0.76 -8.71
CA LEU A 23 -3.41 2.20 -8.60
C LEU A 23 -3.77 2.82 -9.96
N GLU A 24 -2.95 2.56 -11.00
CA GLU A 24 -3.14 3.16 -12.33
C GLU A 24 -4.46 2.76 -12.97
N ASN A 25 -4.83 1.48 -12.93
CA ASN A 25 -6.00 1.03 -13.68
C ASN A 25 -7.31 1.21 -12.90
N SER A 26 -7.27 1.17 -11.56
CA SER A 26 -8.50 1.31 -10.77
C SER A 26 -8.76 2.75 -10.34
N GLY A 27 -7.71 3.56 -10.16
CA GLY A 27 -7.84 4.88 -9.54
C GLY A 27 -8.56 4.83 -8.19
N CYS A 28 -8.43 3.73 -7.45
CA CYS A 28 -9.21 3.47 -6.24
C CYS A 28 -8.34 2.98 -5.08
N VAL A 29 -8.28 3.80 -4.03
CA VAL A 29 -7.57 3.51 -2.79
C VAL A 29 -8.03 2.18 -2.18
N GLY A 30 -9.34 1.98 -2.08
CA GLY A 30 -9.91 0.74 -1.53
C GLY A 30 -9.51 -0.51 -2.32
N MET A 31 -9.42 -0.42 -3.65
CA MET A 31 -8.97 -1.57 -4.46
C MET A 31 -7.46 -1.83 -4.28
N CYS A 32 -6.63 -0.79 -4.24
CA CYS A 32 -5.21 -0.95 -3.93
C CYS A 32 -5.00 -1.68 -2.60
N VAL A 33 -5.72 -1.25 -1.55
CA VAL A 33 -5.55 -1.80 -0.20
C VAL A 33 -6.11 -3.22 -0.10
N ASN A 34 -7.38 -3.42 -0.50
CA ASN A 34 -8.10 -4.66 -0.24
C ASN A 34 -7.81 -5.77 -1.25
N MET A 35 -7.38 -5.45 -2.48
CA MET A 35 -7.07 -6.47 -3.49
C MET A 35 -5.58 -6.77 -3.64
N CYS A 36 -4.71 -5.83 -3.26
CA CYS A 36 -3.28 -5.97 -3.46
C CYS A 36 -2.52 -5.90 -2.13
N LYS A 37 -2.51 -4.74 -1.46
CA LYS A 37 -1.65 -4.51 -0.29
C LYS A 37 -1.91 -5.51 0.83
N ILE A 38 -3.12 -5.56 1.40
CA ILE A 38 -3.39 -6.41 2.56
C ILE A 38 -3.22 -7.90 2.23
N PRO A 39 -3.83 -8.44 1.15
CA PRO A 39 -3.66 -9.87 0.84
C PRO A 39 -2.21 -10.27 0.54
N THR A 40 -1.45 -9.39 -0.13
CA THR A 40 -0.04 -9.69 -0.46
C THR A 40 0.83 -9.65 0.79
N GLN A 41 0.66 -8.64 1.65
CA GLN A 41 1.39 -8.56 2.92
C GLN A 41 1.07 -9.75 3.83
N ASP A 42 -0.21 -10.15 3.90
CA ASP A 42 -0.68 -11.31 4.67
C ASP A 42 -0.06 -12.60 4.14
N PHE A 43 -0.17 -12.86 2.83
CA PHE A 43 0.43 -14.03 2.21
C PHE A 43 1.94 -14.12 2.47
N PHE A 44 2.69 -13.03 2.23
CA PHE A 44 4.14 -13.08 2.41
C PHE A 44 4.53 -13.25 3.88
N THR A 45 3.83 -12.57 4.79
CA THR A 45 4.18 -12.58 6.22
C THR A 45 3.75 -13.88 6.91
N ASN A 46 2.52 -14.34 6.66
CA ASN A 46 1.88 -15.42 7.43
C ASN A 46 1.95 -16.77 6.73
N GLU A 47 1.84 -16.82 5.39
CA GLU A 47 1.86 -18.08 4.64
C GLU A 47 3.28 -18.43 4.17
N PHE A 48 3.99 -17.46 3.59
CA PHE A 48 5.34 -17.67 3.05
C PHE A 48 6.44 -17.52 4.12
N GLY A 49 6.18 -16.76 5.19
CA GLY A 49 7.12 -16.55 6.29
C GLY A 49 8.23 -15.52 6.03
N LEU A 50 8.06 -14.64 5.04
CA LEU A 50 8.94 -13.50 4.79
C LEU A 50 8.15 -12.20 4.98
N PRO A 51 8.40 -11.44 6.06
CA PRO A 51 7.70 -10.17 6.29
C PRO A 51 7.79 -9.24 5.08
N LEU A 52 6.67 -8.61 4.73
CA LEU A 52 6.60 -7.66 3.63
C LEU A 52 5.76 -6.46 4.02
N THR A 53 6.31 -5.26 3.80
CA THR A 53 5.57 -4.00 3.83
C THR A 53 5.42 -3.46 2.41
N MET A 54 4.21 -3.06 2.03
CA MET A 54 3.94 -2.42 0.75
C MET A 54 3.52 -0.96 0.96
N ASN A 55 4.18 -0.03 0.30
CA ASN A 55 3.95 1.40 0.39
C ASN A 55 3.46 1.94 -0.97
N PRO A 56 2.15 1.99 -1.21
CA PRO A 56 1.62 2.63 -2.41
C PRO A 56 1.86 4.15 -2.36
N ASN A 57 2.23 4.73 -3.50
CA ASN A 57 2.27 6.16 -3.68
C ASN A 57 1.09 6.59 -4.57
N PHE A 58 0.17 7.35 -3.99
CA PHE A 58 -1.06 7.79 -4.65
C PHE A 58 -0.86 9.03 -5.53
N GLU A 59 0.28 9.71 -5.44
CA GLU A 59 0.59 10.89 -6.27
C GLU A 59 1.13 10.49 -7.65
N ASP A 60 2.06 9.54 -7.68
CA ASP A 60 2.71 9.08 -8.92
C ASP A 60 2.26 7.68 -9.39
N MET A 61 1.30 7.08 -8.67
CA MET A 61 0.75 5.75 -8.94
C MET A 61 1.80 4.62 -8.90
N SER A 62 2.92 4.83 -8.19
CA SER A 62 3.94 3.81 -7.93
C SER A 62 3.65 3.02 -6.65
N CYS A 63 4.42 1.97 -6.39
CA CYS A 63 4.35 1.22 -5.13
C CYS A 63 5.71 0.62 -4.77
N ASP A 64 6.14 0.81 -3.53
CA ASP A 64 7.32 0.16 -2.99
C ASP A 64 6.95 -1.11 -2.23
N MET A 65 7.74 -2.15 -2.41
CA MET A 65 7.67 -3.39 -1.63
C MET A 65 8.99 -3.55 -0.86
N VAL A 66 8.90 -3.68 0.46
CA VAL A 66 10.06 -3.79 1.35
C VAL A 66 10.05 -5.17 2.00
N TYR A 67 10.82 -6.10 1.42
CA TYR A 67 10.94 -7.44 1.96
C TYR A 67 11.84 -7.46 3.21
N GLY A 68 11.44 -8.24 4.21
CA GLY A 68 12.06 -8.32 5.53
C GLY A 68 11.51 -7.30 6.53
N GLN A 69 10.64 -6.39 6.11
CA GLN A 69 9.96 -5.44 7.00
C GLN A 69 8.57 -5.98 7.34
N ALA A 70 8.23 -6.02 8.64
CA ALA A 70 6.89 -6.38 9.06
C ALA A 70 5.90 -5.27 8.69
N PRO A 71 4.72 -5.61 8.12
CA PRO A 71 3.71 -4.62 7.84
C PRO A 71 3.22 -3.99 9.15
N PRO A 72 2.92 -2.68 9.16
CA PRO A 72 2.29 -2.05 10.32
C PRO A 72 0.88 -2.61 10.52
N THR A 73 0.31 -2.36 11.70
CA THR A 73 -1.13 -2.55 11.91
C THR A 73 -1.92 -1.64 10.97
N PHE A 74 -3.17 -1.99 10.68
CA PHE A 74 -3.97 -1.20 9.75
C PHE A 74 -4.18 0.24 10.23
N GLU A 75 -4.37 0.44 11.53
CA GLU A 75 -4.59 1.74 12.16
C GLU A 75 -3.35 2.65 12.10
N GLU A 76 -2.16 2.04 12.14
CA GLU A 76 -0.87 2.75 12.07
C GLU A 76 -0.43 2.98 10.61
N ASP A 77 -0.98 2.22 9.67
CA ASP A 77 -0.64 2.34 8.26
C ASP A 77 -1.13 3.67 7.67
N PRO A 78 -0.27 4.48 7.03
CA PRO A 78 -0.68 5.72 6.37
C PRO A 78 -1.83 5.55 5.38
N VAL A 79 -1.95 4.38 4.74
CA VAL A 79 -3.02 4.11 3.78
C VAL A 79 -4.41 4.10 4.41
N SER A 80 -4.54 3.80 5.70
CA SER A 80 -5.84 3.81 6.39
C SER A 80 -6.42 5.22 6.52
N LYS A 81 -5.58 6.24 6.38
CA LYS A 81 -5.95 7.66 6.42
C LYS A 81 -5.99 8.29 5.02
N GLN A 82 -5.86 7.50 3.96
CA GLN A 82 -5.85 8.01 2.60
C GLN A 82 -7.28 8.32 2.12
N PRO A 83 -7.58 9.56 1.68
CA PRO A 83 -8.87 9.89 1.07
C PRO A 83 -8.98 9.27 -0.33
N CYS A 84 -10.21 9.07 -0.80
CA CYS A 84 -10.45 8.76 -2.21
C CYS A 84 -9.94 9.89 -3.11
N TYR A 85 -9.57 9.55 -4.35
CA TYR A 85 -9.30 10.55 -5.38
C TYR A 85 -10.59 11.26 -5.79
N ALA A 86 -10.74 12.52 -5.37
CA ALA A 86 -11.98 13.28 -5.54
C ALA A 86 -12.43 13.42 -7.00
N ASP A 87 -11.48 13.56 -7.92
CA ASP A 87 -11.78 13.84 -9.34
C ASP A 87 -12.20 12.60 -10.14
N ILE A 88 -11.86 11.40 -9.68
CA ILE A 88 -12.06 10.15 -10.43
C ILE A 88 -12.94 9.12 -9.71
N CYS A 89 -13.07 9.21 -8.38
CA CYS A 89 -13.85 8.26 -7.60
C CYS A 89 -15.24 8.83 -7.28
N SER A 90 -16.30 8.24 -7.85
CA SER A 90 -17.69 8.66 -7.60
C SER A 90 -18.17 8.48 -6.15
N LEU A 91 -17.45 7.66 -5.38
CA LEU A 91 -17.70 7.45 -3.94
C LEU A 91 -16.91 8.43 -3.07
N ALA A 92 -16.03 9.25 -3.66
CA ALA A 92 -15.29 10.25 -2.92
C ALA A 92 -16.25 11.29 -2.35
N LYS A 93 -16.08 11.58 -1.07
CA LYS A 93 -16.68 12.75 -0.43
C LYS A 93 -15.58 13.77 -0.26
N SER A 94 -15.74 14.94 -0.85
CA SER A 94 -14.74 16.03 -0.80
C SER A 94 -14.39 16.49 0.62
N SER A 95 -15.29 16.28 1.59
CA SER A 95 -15.08 16.56 3.00
C SER A 95 -14.50 15.40 3.82
N SER A 96 -14.39 14.20 3.23
CA SER A 96 -13.86 13.03 3.93
C SER A 96 -12.35 12.97 3.81
N THR A 97 -11.67 12.81 4.93
CA THR A 97 -10.23 12.58 4.97
C THR A 97 -9.86 11.12 4.73
N VAL A 98 -10.83 10.21 4.67
CA VAL A 98 -10.61 8.77 4.54
C VAL A 98 -11.49 8.14 3.46
N CYS A 99 -10.95 7.16 2.74
CA CYS A 99 -11.71 6.32 1.81
C CYS A 99 -12.76 5.48 2.57
N PRO A 100 -14.06 5.59 2.24
CA PRO A 100 -15.11 4.82 2.93
C PRO A 100 -15.03 3.31 2.71
N LYS A 101 -14.24 2.84 1.73
CA LYS A 101 -13.98 1.40 1.51
C LYS A 101 -12.88 0.83 2.40
N LEU A 102 -12.25 1.69 3.21
CA LEU A 102 -11.27 1.32 4.23
C LEU A 102 -11.86 1.35 5.65
N GLN A 103 -13.11 1.79 5.77
CA GLN A 103 -13.85 1.80 7.02
C GLN A 103 -14.68 0.51 7.11
N ALA A 104 -14.59 -0.18 8.24
CA ALA A 104 -15.36 -1.39 8.53
C ALA A 104 -16.86 -1.11 8.64
#